data_AF-T1H8M1-F1
#
_entry.id   AF-T1H8M1-F1
#
_cell.length_a   1.000
_cell.length_b   1.000
_cell.length_c   1.000
_cell.angle_alpha   90.00
_cell.angle_beta   90.00
_cell.angle_gamma   90.00
#
_symmetry.space_group_name_H-M   'P 1'
#
loop_
_entity.id
_entity.type
_entity.pdbx_description
1 polymer ?
#
loop_
_entity_poly.entity_id
_entity_poly.type
_entity_poly.pdbx_seq_one_letter_code
_entity_poly.pdbx_strand_id
1 'polypeptide(L)' 'ECHERIRILSQEAAAQVKILGQGNDLVDRIKKDPYFKPVLSQLAKILDPSTFVGRAPSQ' A
#
# COMPACT_ATOMS: atom_id res chain seq x y z
N GLU A 1 5.81 -6.55 -14.34
CA GLU A 1 4.84 -7.39 -13.59
C GLU A 1 4.44 -6.76 -12.26
N CYS A 2 5.36 -6.46 -11.34
CA CYS A 2 5.06 -5.87 -10.02
C CYS A 2 4.17 -4.62 -10.07
N HIS A 3 4.56 -3.65 -10.91
CA HIS A 3 3.81 -2.39 -11.08
C HIS A 3 2.35 -2.61 -11.47
N GLU A 4 2.09 -3.58 -12.36
CA GLU A 4 0.73 -3.84 -12.83
C GLU A 4 -0.13 -4.47 -11.74
N ARG A 5 0.47 -5.38 -10.95
CA ARG A 5 -0.23 -6.03 -9.85
C ARG A 5 -0.62 -5.04 -8.76
N ILE A 6 0.31 -4.15 -8.36
CA ILE A 6 -0.02 -3.09 -7.39
C ILE A 6 -1.02 -2.09 -7.96
N ARG A 7 -0.97 -1.78 -9.27
CA ARG A 7 -1.93 -0.90 -9.95
C ARG A 7 -3.36 -1.43 -9.81
N ILE A 8 -3.58 -2.71 -10.09
CA ILE A 8 -4.91 -3.34 -9.99
C ILE A 8 -5.43 -3.27 -8.55
N LEU A 9 -4.64 -3.74 -7.57
CA LEU A 9 -5.04 -3.71 -6.16
C LEU A 9 -5.35 -2.29 -5.66
N SER A 10 -4.59 -1.29 -6.13
CA SER A 10 -4.80 0.12 -5.77
C SER A 10 -6.10 0.67 -6.35
N GLN A 11 -6.47 0.29 -7.57
CA GLN A 11 -7.74 0.70 -8.18
C GLN A 11 -8.93 0.09 -7.45
N GLU A 12 -8.85 -1.18 -7.07
CA GLU A 12 -9.91 -1.84 -6.32
C GLU A 12 -10.09 -1.23 -4.93
N ALA A 13 -8.99 -0.98 -4.20
CA ALA A 13 -9.03 -0.31 -2.90
C ALA A 13 -9.59 1.12 -3.01
N ALA A 14 -9.24 1.85 -4.08
CA ALA A 14 -9.80 3.17 -4.35
C ALA A 14 -11.30 3.13 -4.64
N ALA A 15 -11.78 2.10 -5.35
CA ALA A 15 -13.21 1.89 -5.58
C ALA A 15 -13.95 1.59 -4.26
N GLN A 16 -13.34 0.81 -3.36
CA GLN A 16 -13.89 0.51 -2.04
C GLN A 16 -14.14 1.78 -1.21
N VAL A 17 -13.20 2.72 -1.26
CA VAL A 17 -13.34 4.02 -0.60
C VAL A 17 -14.36 4.90 -1.31
N LYS A 18 -14.21 5.10 -2.63
CA LYS A 18 -14.95 6.14 -3.36
C LYS A 18 -16.38 5.76 -3.70
N ILE A 19 -16.63 4.50 -4.02
CA ILE A 19 -17.94 4.02 -4.49
C ILE A 19 -18.74 3.45 -3.32
N LEU A 20 -18.08 2.70 -2.44
CA LEU A 20 -18.74 1.97 -1.37
C LEU A 20 -18.64 2.66 0.00
N GLY A 21 -17.89 3.77 0.11
CA GLY A 21 -17.76 4.54 1.35
C GLY A 21 -17.06 3.79 2.47
N GLN A 22 -16.26 2.77 2.15
CA GLN A 22 -15.58 1.92 3.12
C GLN A 22 -14.14 2.37 3.37
N GLY A 23 -13.47 1.73 4.32
CA GLY A 23 -12.05 1.95 4.58
C GLY A 23 -11.15 1.50 3.42
N ASN A 24 -9.96 2.09 3.34
CA ASN A 24 -8.94 1.66 2.38
C ASN A 24 -8.31 0.34 2.82
N ASP A 25 -8.45 -0.69 2.00
CA ASP A 25 -8.02 -2.07 2.27
C ASP A 25 -6.77 -2.49 1.45
N LEU A 26 -6.06 -1.56 0.82
CA LEU A 26 -4.92 -1.86 -0.06
C LEU A 26 -3.85 -2.72 0.63
N VAL A 27 -3.50 -2.39 1.87
CA VAL A 27 -2.48 -3.13 2.64
C VAL A 27 -2.93 -4.56 2.91
N ASP A 28 -4.22 -4.79 3.15
CA ASP A 28 -4.75 -6.13 3.39
C ASP A 28 -4.81 -6.95 2.10
N ARG A 29 -5.09 -6.30 0.95
CA ARG A 29 -4.99 -6.94 -0.37
C ARG A 29 -3.55 -7.38 -0.67
N ILE A 30 -2.57 -6.50 -0.43
CA ILE A 30 -1.14 -6.82 -0.62
C ILE A 30 -0.72 -7.99 0.26
N LYS A 31 -1.14 -8.04 1.53
CA LYS A 31 -0.84 -9.17 2.44
C LYS A 31 -1.41 -10.50 1.97
N LYS A 32 -2.57 -10.48 1.30
CA LYS A 32 -3.26 -11.68 0.81
C LYS A 32 -2.73 -12.16 -0.54
N ASP A 33 -2.10 -11.30 -1.32
CA ASP A 33 -1.59 -11.65 -2.65
C ASP A 33 -0.23 -12.38 -2.55
N PRO A 34 -0.12 -13.65 -3.01
CA PRO A 34 1.10 -14.44 -2.94
C PRO A 34 2.32 -13.80 -3.63
N TYR A 35 2.10 -12.91 -4.59
CA TYR A 35 3.16 -12.21 -5.32
C TYR A 35 4.02 -11.35 -4.40
N PHE A 36 3.41 -10.73 -3.39
CA PHE A 36 4.12 -9.82 -2.47
C PHE A 36 4.74 -10.52 -1.27
N LYS A 37 4.65 -11.85 -1.16
CA LYS A 37 5.28 -12.65 -0.09
C LYS A 37 6.72 -12.22 0.22
N PRO A 38 7.61 -11.94 -0.76
CA PRO A 38 8.99 -11.55 -0.46
C PRO A 38 9.15 -10.23 0.31
N VAL A 39 8.15 -9.33 0.26
CA VAL A 39 8.21 -8.00 0.88
C VAL A 39 7.32 -7.85 2.11
N LEU A 40 6.49 -8.85 2.44
CA LEU A 40 5.53 -8.76 3.56
C LEU A 40 6.19 -8.50 4.91
N SER A 41 7.36 -9.09 5.17
CA SER A 41 8.12 -8.86 6.40
C SER A 41 8.65 -7.43 6.55
N GLN A 42 8.78 -6.71 5.43
CA GLN A 42 9.28 -5.33 5.39
C GLN A 42 8.15 -4.31 5.33
N LEU A 43 6.90 -4.74 5.15
CA LEU A 43 5.76 -3.87 4.86
C LEU A 43 5.53 -2.82 5.96
N ALA A 44 5.70 -3.19 7.23
CA ALA A 44 5.58 -2.24 8.35
C ALA A 44 6.64 -1.14 8.30
N LYS A 45 7.88 -1.49 7.93
CA LYS A 45 8.98 -0.52 7.76
C LYS A 45 8.77 0.38 6.54
N ILE A 46 8.28 -0.19 5.44
CA ILE A 46 7.98 0.56 4.21
C ILE A 46 6.88 1.60 4.45
N LEU A 47 5.91 1.30 5.30
CA LEU A 47 4.77 2.17 5.59
C LEU A 47 4.99 3.09 6.79
N ASP A 48 6.23 3.22 7.29
CA ASP A 48 6.56 4.13 8.39
C ASP A 48 6.45 5.59 7.91
N PRO A 49 5.48 6.38 8.41
CA PRO A 49 5.26 7.76 7.97
C PRO A 49 6.48 8.67 8.15
N SER A 50 7.34 8.39 9.14
CA SER A 50 8.54 9.17 9.41
C SER A 50 9.55 9.10 8.26
N THR A 51 9.49 8.06 7.43
CA THR A 51 10.37 7.92 6.27
C THR A 51 9.88 8.68 5.03
N PHE A 52 8.66 9.24 5.05
CA PHE A 52 8.06 9.96 3.92
C PHE A 52 8.22 11.49 4.00
N VAL A 53 8.82 12.03 5.07
CA VAL A 53 8.94 13.49 5.27
C VAL A 53 10.22 14.11 4.70
N GLY A 54 11.10 13.29 4.11
CA GLY A 54 12.32 13.75 3.45
C GLY A 54 13.21 14.63 4.33
N ARG A 55 13.57 15.82 3.85
CA ARG A 55 14.40 16.78 4.58
C ARG A 55 13.63 17.70 5.52
N ALA A 56 12.31 17.56 5.69
CA ALA A 56 11.50 18.45 6.52
C ALA A 56 12.05 18.67 7.94
N PRO A 57 12.58 17.66 8.64
CA PRO A 57 13.19 17.87 9.96
C PRO A 57 14.47 18.71 9.94
N SER A 58 15.16 18.80 8.80
CA SER A 58 16.45 19.49 8.61
C SER A 58 16.36 20.67 7.63
N GLN A 59 15.14 21.18 7.38
CA GLN A 59 14.89 22.30 6.46
C GLN A 59 15.51 23.60 6.96
#